data_AF-A0A7X7RKF3-F1
#
_entry.id   AF-A0A7X7RKF3-F1
#
_cell.length_a   1.000
_cell.length_b   1.000
_cell.length_c   1.000
_cell.angle_alpha   90.00
_cell.angle_beta   90.00
_cell.angle_gamma   90.00
#
_symmetry.space_group_name_H-M   'P 1'
#
loop_
_entity.id
_entity.type
_entity.pdbx_description
1 polymer ?
#
loop_
_entity_poly.entity_id
_entity_poly.type
_entity_poly.pdbx_seq_one_letter_code
_entity_poly.pdbx_strand_id
1 'polypeptide(L)'
;DVVLDTDALFERKARMAACHESQVYEWLPYNDNHLADVPAEPGARFRWFAAKHEKRFMRDADLLRPVLKRVYGDQRGGSIRTAEALMFSEYGLSVTPEIRQRLFPFIP
;
A
#
# COMPACT_ATOMS: atom_id res chain seq x y z
N ASP A 1 14.23 -0.24 -1.63
CA ASP A 1 15.11 0.24 -0.53
C ASP A 1 14.49 0.13 0.85
N VAL A 2 13.19 0.38 0.94
CA VAL A 2 12.41 0.21 2.17
C VAL A 2 11.18 -0.61 1.84
N VAL A 3 10.83 -1.56 2.70
CA VAL A 3 9.57 -2.29 2.65
C VAL A 3 8.84 -2.11 3.97
N LEU A 4 7.53 -1.90 3.89
CA LEU A 4 6.67 -1.59 5.02
C LEU A 4 5.61 -2.67 5.17
N ASP A 5 5.47 -3.18 6.39
CA ASP A 5 4.27 -3.87 6.84
C ASP A 5 3.11 -2.88 6.96
N THR A 6 2.05 -3.09 6.17
CA THR A 6 0.88 -2.19 6.17
C THR A 6 -0.40 -2.86 6.67
N ASP A 7 -0.33 -4.07 7.25
CA ASP A 7 -1.52 -4.84 7.67
C ASP A 7 -2.45 -4.05 8.60
N ALA A 8 -1.87 -3.42 9.64
CA ALA A 8 -2.63 -2.65 10.61
C ALA A 8 -3.07 -1.27 10.09
N LEU A 9 -2.53 -0.83 8.96
CA LEU A 9 -2.71 0.51 8.39
C LEU A 9 -3.59 0.51 7.14
N PHE A 10 -3.79 -0.64 6.51
CA PHE A 10 -4.44 -0.76 5.22
C PHE A 10 -5.84 -0.12 5.22
N GLU A 11 -6.69 -0.42 6.22
CA GLU A 11 -8.04 0.14 6.28
C GLU A 11 -8.01 1.68 6.38
N ARG A 12 -7.14 2.22 7.25
CA ARG A 12 -6.99 3.67 7.41
C ARG A 12 -6.54 4.31 6.10
N LYS A 13 -5.56 3.72 5.43
CA LYS A 13 -5.09 4.17 4.11
C LYS A 13 -6.20 4.15 3.07
N ALA A 14 -6.98 3.06 3.01
CA ALA A 14 -8.09 2.94 2.08
C ALA A 14 -9.15 4.02 2.34
N ARG A 15 -9.47 4.30 3.61
CA ARG A 15 -10.40 5.38 3.98
C ARG A 15 -9.88 6.76 3.59
N MET A 16 -8.60 7.03 3.85
CA MET A 16 -7.98 8.30 3.43
C MET A 16 -8.06 8.49 1.92
N ALA A 17 -7.75 7.46 1.13
CA ALA A 17 -7.85 7.54 -0.32
C ALA A 17 -9.30 7.74 -0.78
N ALA A 18 -10.25 7.01 -0.17
CA ALA A 18 -11.67 7.10 -0.48
C ALA A 18 -12.29 8.49 -0.25
N CYS A 19 -11.68 9.35 0.58
CA CYS A 19 -12.11 10.75 0.74
C CYS A 19 -11.99 11.56 -0.56
N HIS A 20 -11.13 11.15 -1.50
CA HIS A 20 -10.98 11.80 -2.79
C HIS A 20 -12.01 11.24 -3.79
N GLU A 21 -13.30 11.45 -3.53
CA GLU A 21 -14.39 10.77 -4.25
C GLU A 21 -14.34 10.95 -5.77
N SER A 22 -14.15 12.19 -6.26
CA SER A 22 -14.08 12.45 -7.71
C SER A 22 -12.88 11.78 -8.39
N GLN A 23 -11.79 11.55 -7.66
CA GLN A 23 -10.66 10.79 -8.19
C GLN A 23 -10.95 9.29 -8.16
N VAL A 24 -11.36 8.79 -7.00
CA VAL A 24 -11.42 7.35 -6.72
C VAL A 24 -12.65 6.68 -7.33
N TYR A 25 -13.79 7.37 -7.40
CA TYR A 25 -15.07 6.80 -7.81
C TYR A 25 -15.57 7.32 -9.17
N GLU A 26 -15.00 8.40 -9.69
CA GLU A 26 -15.43 8.99 -10.96
C GLU A 26 -14.29 8.92 -11.99
N TRP A 27 -13.20 9.68 -11.80
CA TRP A 27 -12.15 9.83 -12.80
C TRP A 27 -11.33 8.55 -13.02
N LEU A 28 -10.80 7.92 -11.97
CA LEU A 28 -9.99 6.70 -12.12
C LEU A 28 -10.81 5.56 -12.74
N PRO A 29 -12.05 5.25 -12.28
CA PRO A 29 -12.85 4.22 -12.92
C PRO A 29 -13.27 4.56 -14.35
N TYR A 30 -13.51 5.84 -14.67
CA TYR A 30 -13.72 6.28 -16.05
C TYR A 30 -12.50 5.99 -16.93
N ASN A 31 -11.31 6.39 -16.48
CA ASN A 31 -10.05 6.19 -17.22
C ASN A 31 -9.70 4.70 -17.40
N ASP A 32 -9.99 3.87 -16.40
CA ASP A 32 -9.80 2.41 -16.43
C ASP A 32 -10.93 1.69 -17.21
N ASN A 33 -11.89 2.44 -17.79
CA ASN A 33 -13.04 1.94 -18.57
C ASN A 33 -13.95 0.97 -17.79
N HIS A 34 -14.18 1.25 -16.51
CA HIS A 34 -15.00 0.43 -15.62
C HIS A 34 -15.87 1.25 -14.66
N LEU A 35 -16.20 2.50 -15.03
CA LEU A 35 -17.06 3.39 -14.25
C LEU A 35 -18.43 2.77 -13.92
N ALA A 36 -18.98 1.96 -14.84
CA ALA A 36 -20.26 1.28 -14.63
C ALA A 36 -20.23 0.26 -13.48
N ASP A 37 -19.04 -0.20 -13.05
CA ASP A 37 -18.90 -1.18 -11.97
C ASP A 37 -18.87 -0.53 -10.57
N VAL A 38 -18.85 0.81 -10.49
CA VAL A 38 -18.74 1.54 -9.23
C VAL A 38 -20.11 1.52 -8.51
N PRO A 39 -20.22 0.93 -7.31
CA PRO A 39 -21.48 0.92 -6.58
C PRO A 39 -21.93 2.31 -6.15
N ALA A 40 -23.24 2.56 -6.13
CA ALA A 40 -23.81 3.85 -5.69
C ALA A 40 -23.88 3.98 -4.16
N GLU A 41 -24.09 2.87 -3.43
CA GLU A 41 -24.20 2.89 -1.97
C GLU A 41 -22.83 3.17 -1.34
N PRO A 42 -22.66 4.19 -0.48
CA PRO A 42 -21.35 4.62 0.03
C PRO A 42 -20.51 3.49 0.67
N GLY A 43 -21.13 2.63 1.48
CA GLY A 43 -20.46 1.50 2.13
C GLY A 43 -20.00 0.44 1.12
N ALA A 44 -20.84 0.07 0.16
CA ALA A 44 -20.52 -0.86 -0.92
C ALA A 44 -19.42 -0.30 -1.82
N ARG A 45 -19.48 1.01 -2.11
CA ARG A 45 -18.50 1.74 -2.91
C ARG A 45 -17.13 1.75 -2.25
N PHE A 46 -17.08 1.98 -0.93
CA PHE A 46 -15.84 1.83 -0.15
C PHE A 46 -15.30 0.40 -0.17
N ARG A 47 -16.15 -0.61 0.10
CA ARG A 47 -15.72 -2.03 0.10
C ARG A 47 -15.19 -2.46 -1.27
N TRP A 48 -15.83 -2.03 -2.35
CA TRP A 48 -15.39 -2.28 -3.72
C TRP A 48 -13.98 -1.73 -3.97
N PHE A 49 -13.75 -0.47 -3.58
CA PHE A 49 -12.43 0.18 -3.72
C PHE A 49 -11.37 -0.49 -2.85
N ALA A 50 -11.68 -0.74 -1.57
CA ALA A 50 -10.78 -1.36 -0.62
C ALA A 50 -10.38 -2.76 -1.09
N ALA A 51 -11.31 -3.59 -1.58
CA ALA A 51 -11.00 -4.92 -2.08
C ALA A 51 -10.06 -4.90 -3.31
N LYS A 52 -10.24 -3.96 -4.25
CA LYS A 52 -9.31 -3.79 -5.40
C LYS A 52 -7.90 -3.47 -4.92
N HIS A 53 -7.77 -2.59 -3.93
CA HIS A 53 -6.49 -2.15 -3.40
C HIS A 53 -5.82 -3.18 -2.49
N GLU A 54 -6.60 -3.89 -1.66
CA GLU A 54 -6.08 -4.94 -0.80
C GLU A 54 -5.40 -6.03 -1.63
N LYS A 55 -6.05 -6.49 -2.70
CA LYS A 55 -5.45 -7.45 -3.65
C LYS A 55 -4.13 -6.96 -4.24
N ARG A 56 -4.02 -5.67 -4.56
CA ARG A 56 -2.78 -5.07 -5.07
C ARG A 56 -1.67 -5.15 -4.03
N PHE A 57 -1.91 -4.69 -2.80
CA PHE A 57 -0.89 -4.70 -1.75
C PHE A 57 -0.57 -6.11 -1.22
N MET A 58 -1.52 -7.05 -1.34
CA MET A 58 -1.26 -8.47 -1.11
C MET A 58 -0.30 -9.05 -2.13
N ARG A 59 -0.53 -8.75 -3.41
CA ARG A 59 0.41 -9.14 -4.47
C ARG A 59 1.80 -8.55 -4.23
N ASP A 60 1.88 -7.29 -3.80
CA ASP A 60 3.16 -6.65 -3.48
C ASP A 60 3.83 -7.34 -2.28
N ALA A 61 3.09 -7.73 -1.23
CA ALA A 61 3.61 -8.51 -0.12
C ALA A 61 4.16 -9.89 -0.54
N ASP A 62 3.47 -10.56 -1.46
CA ASP A 62 3.92 -11.86 -1.98
C ASP A 62 5.19 -11.73 -2.83
N LEU A 63 5.25 -10.73 -3.71
CA LEU A 63 6.45 -10.43 -4.50
C LEU A 63 7.65 -10.05 -3.62
N LEU A 64 7.40 -9.32 -2.53
CA LEU A 64 8.43 -8.84 -1.61
C LEU A 64 8.68 -9.80 -0.44
N ARG A 65 8.08 -10.99 -0.44
CA ARG A 65 8.15 -11.94 0.68
C ARG A 65 9.57 -12.23 1.16
N PRO A 66 10.59 -12.43 0.29
CA PRO A 66 11.97 -12.65 0.75
C PRO A 66 12.54 -11.44 1.49
N VAL A 67 12.20 -10.21 1.06
CA VAL A 67 12.68 -8.97 1.70
C VAL A 67 11.94 -8.73 3.01
N LEU A 68 10.63 -8.97 3.05
CA LEU A 68 9.83 -8.87 4.27
C LEU A 68 10.36 -9.81 5.36
N LYS A 69 10.70 -11.07 5.02
CA LYS A 69 11.31 -12.01 5.97
C LYS A 69 12.69 -11.55 6.46
N ARG A 70 13.49 -10.96 5.58
CA ARG A 70 14.80 -10.41 5.95
C ARG A 70 14.68 -9.24 6.93
N VAL A 71 13.68 -8.37 6.74
CA VAL A 71 13.49 -7.15 7.54
C VAL A 71 12.74 -7.43 8.84
N TYR A 72 11.65 -8.21 8.79
CA TYR A 72 10.77 -8.45 9.93
C TYR A 72 10.96 -9.82 10.60
N GLY A 73 11.90 -10.63 10.12
CA GLY A 73 12.10 -12.02 10.54
C GLY A 73 11.13 -12.99 9.85
N ASP A 74 11.47 -14.29 9.88
CA ASP A 74 10.75 -15.32 9.12
C ASP A 74 9.26 -15.44 9.48
N GLN A 75 8.94 -15.37 10.77
CA GLN A 75 7.58 -15.53 11.25
C GLN A 75 6.72 -14.32 10.86
N ARG A 76 7.09 -13.10 11.29
CA ARG A 76 6.31 -11.89 10.98
C ARG A 76 6.35 -11.59 9.50
N GLY A 77 7.52 -11.58 8.89
CA GLY A 77 7.69 -11.36 7.45
C GLY A 77 6.98 -12.40 6.59
N GLY A 78 6.76 -13.62 7.11
CA GLY A 78 5.96 -14.66 6.48
C GLY A 78 4.44 -14.43 6.53
N SER A 79 3.95 -13.70 7.55
CA SER A 79 2.51 -13.51 7.79
C SER A 79 1.96 -12.18 7.28
N ILE A 80 2.81 -11.21 6.93
CA ILE A 80 2.37 -9.90 6.43
C ILE A 80 1.49 -10.08 5.19
N ARG A 81 0.27 -9.55 5.24
CA ARG A 81 -0.72 -9.71 4.17
C ARG A 81 -0.64 -8.59 3.16
N THR A 82 -0.41 -7.35 3.58
CA THR A 82 -0.29 -6.17 2.73
C THR A 82 1.03 -5.47 2.99
N ALA A 83 1.73 -5.09 1.92
CA ALA A 83 3.01 -4.40 2.02
C ALA A 83 3.15 -3.29 0.99
N GLU A 84 4.04 -2.35 1.29
CA GLU A 84 4.45 -1.29 0.37
C GLU A 84 5.96 -1.22 0.27
N ALA A 85 6.47 -0.96 -0.93
CA ALA A 85 7.87 -0.68 -1.16
C ALA A 85 8.06 0.81 -1.46
N LEU A 86 9.08 1.39 -0.84
CA LEU A 86 9.58 2.72 -1.16
C LEU A 86 10.99 2.58 -1.76
N MET A 87 11.22 3.38 -2.79
CA MET A 87 12.51 3.52 -3.44
C MET A 87 13.03 4.93 -3.17
N PHE A 88 14.33 5.04 -2.90
CA PHE A 88 15.00 6.32 -2.89
C PHE A 88 15.27 6.75 -4.34
N SER A 89 14.93 7.99 -4.67
CA SER A 89 15.18 8.54 -6.01
C SER A 89 16.68 8.65 -6.28
N GLU A 90 17.09 8.24 -7.47
CA GLU A 90 18.48 8.33 -7.95
C GLU A 90 18.95 9.79 -8.11
N TYR A 91 18.01 10.73 -8.22
CA TYR A 91 18.30 12.17 -8.38
C TYR A 91 18.27 12.95 -7.07
N GLY A 92 17.97 12.29 -5.94
CA GLY A 92 17.85 12.91 -4.63
C GLY A 92 19.15 12.95 -3.84
N LEU A 93 19.04 13.33 -2.56
CA LEU A 93 20.11 13.15 -1.58
C LEU A 93 20.44 11.65 -1.45
N SER A 94 21.73 11.30 -1.53
CA SER A 94 22.19 9.94 -1.23
C SER A 94 21.80 9.53 0.19
N VAL A 95 21.02 8.46 0.32
CA VAL A 95 20.53 8.00 1.62
C VAL A 95 21.55 7.12 2.31
N THR A 96 22.19 7.66 3.34
CA THR A 96 23.07 6.91 4.24
C THR A 96 22.25 6.04 5.23
N PRO A 97 22.86 5.04 5.88
CA PRO A 97 22.19 4.25 6.92
C PRO A 97 21.57 5.10 8.03
N GLU A 98 22.25 6.18 8.45
CA GLU A 98 21.80 7.08 9.52
C GLU A 98 20.54 7.85 9.10
N ILE A 99 20.51 8.34 7.85
CA ILE A 99 19.32 9.00 7.29
C ILE A 99 18.18 8.00 7.17
N ARG A 100 18.46 6.78 6.70
CA ARG A 100 17.44 5.72 6.59
C ARG A 100 16.83 5.41 7.96
N GLN A 101 17.64 5.25 9.00
CA GLN A 101 17.15 5.00 10.36
C GLN A 101 16.34 6.18 10.90
N ARG A 102 16.75 7.43 10.61
CA ARG A 102 15.99 8.63 10.99
C ARG A 102 14.64 8.74 10.29
N LEU A 103 14.56 8.36 9.01
CA LEU A 103 13.31 8.43 8.22
C LEU A 103 12.35 7.28 8.54
N PHE A 104 12.89 6.10 8.85
CA PHE A 104 12.12 4.89 9.12
C PHE A 104 12.48 4.26 10.47
N PRO A 105 12.33 5.00 11.59
CA PRO A 105 12.75 4.54 12.92
C PRO A 105 11.90 3.40 13.49
N PHE A 106 10.82 3.05 12.79
CA PHE A 106 9.84 2.03 13.16
C PHE A 106 10.04 0.71 12.40
N ILE A 107 11.01 0.64 11.50
CA ILE A 107 11.39 -0.62 10.84
C ILE A 107 12.44 -1.31 11.72
N PRO A 108 12.30 -2.63 11.99
CA PRO A 108 13.27 -3.39 12.77
C PRO A 108 14.69 -3.40 12.18
#